data_AF-A0A131Y7U7-F1
#
_entry.id   AF-A0A131Y7U7-F1
#
_cell.length_a   1.000
_cell.length_b   1.000
_cell.length_c   1.000
_cell.angle_alpha   90.00
_cell.angle_beta   90.00
_cell.angle_gamma   90.00
#
_symmetry.space_group_name_H-M   'P 1'
#
loop_
_entity.id
_entity.type
_entity.pdbx_description
1 polymer ?
#
loop_
_entity_poly.entity_id
_entity_poly.type
_entity_poly.pdbx_seq_one_letter_code
_entity_poly.pdbx_strand_id
1 'polypeptide(L)'
;ANTYRAVCEWVICLEDRIPYHAVPGGEDGGETIYIGRAVHNGSVIPGKVVPSHRCCYVSADGAEHSHREYQALVTESSQFDWIPASDGFLPTGAVQGGSSATGEPLYIGRTHHEGTLTIGKIHPSHHCLYIPYGGEEHCYKEYEALVCKTVNF
;
A
#
# COMPACT_ATOMS: atom_id res chain seq x y z
N ALA A 1 6.51 30.30 12.30
CA ALA A 1 6.91 28.91 12.50
C ALA A 1 6.31 28.11 11.36
N ASN A 2 7.13 27.46 10.52
CA ASN A 2 6.60 26.60 9.46
C ASN A 2 5.94 25.39 10.10
N THR A 3 4.62 25.35 10.04
CA THR A 3 3.84 24.19 10.47
C THR A 3 3.84 23.21 9.31
N TYR A 4 4.74 22.23 9.34
CA TYR A 4 4.68 21.10 8.41
C TYR A 4 3.44 20.28 8.79
N ARG A 5 2.41 20.30 7.95
CA ARG A 5 1.24 19.45 8.12
C ARG A 5 1.51 18.12 7.41
N ALA A 6 1.40 17.02 8.14
CA ALA A 6 1.44 15.70 7.51
C ALA A 6 0.28 15.58 6.53
N VAL A 7 0.57 15.16 5.29
CA VAL A 7 -0.44 14.92 4.24
C VAL A 7 -1.27 13.69 4.60
N CYS A 8 -0.64 12.72 5.27
CA CYS A 8 -1.26 11.47 5.70
C CYS A 8 -0.56 10.91 6.93
N GLU A 9 -1.23 9.99 7.61
CA GLU A 9 -0.74 9.34 8.82
C GLU A 9 -0.97 7.83 8.75
N TRP A 10 -0.16 7.08 9.49
CA TRP A 10 -0.32 5.63 9.66
C TRP A 10 -0.96 5.37 11.03
N VAL A 11 -2.21 4.89 11.03
CA VAL A 11 -2.97 4.63 12.25
C VAL A 11 -2.94 3.14 12.56
N ILE A 12 -2.50 2.78 13.77
CA ILE A 12 -2.52 1.39 14.24
C ILE A 12 -3.96 0.90 14.31
N CYS A 13 -4.20 -0.27 13.73
CA CYS A 13 -5.49 -0.93 13.68
C CYS A 13 -5.36 -2.33 14.26
N LEU A 14 -6.36 -2.74 15.05
CA LEU A 14 -6.48 -4.06 15.64
C LEU A 14 -7.85 -4.62 15.30
N GLU A 15 -7.87 -5.77 14.64
CA GLU A 15 -9.03 -6.60 14.33
C GLU A 15 -10.20 -5.92 13.57
N ASP A 16 -10.93 -4.98 14.15
CA ASP A 16 -12.32 -4.72 13.73
C ASP A 16 -12.64 -3.29 13.26
N ARG A 17 -11.71 -2.33 13.34
CA ARG A 17 -11.99 -0.94 12.97
C ARG A 17 -11.06 -0.42 11.89
N ILE A 18 -11.64 -0.18 10.72
CA ILE A 18 -11.05 0.71 9.71
C ILE A 18 -11.22 2.15 10.24
N PRO A 19 -10.13 2.91 10.38
CA PRO A 19 -10.20 4.27 10.89
C PRO A 19 -10.98 5.16 9.93
N TYR A 20 -11.65 6.17 10.48
CA TYR A 20 -12.24 7.23 9.66
C TYR A 20 -11.13 7.87 8.81
N HIS A 21 -11.47 8.25 7.58
CA HIS A 21 -10.51 8.78 6.59
C HIS A 21 -9.43 7.79 6.09
N ALA A 22 -9.61 6.48 6.27
CA ALA A 22 -8.77 5.49 5.61
C ALA A 22 -8.77 5.67 4.09
N VAL A 23 -7.58 5.61 3.49
CA VAL A 23 -7.40 5.83 2.05
C VAL A 23 -7.82 4.57 1.28
N PRO A 24 -8.88 4.64 0.44
CA PRO A 24 -9.23 3.52 -0.43
C PRO A 24 -8.12 3.33 -1.47
N GLY A 25 -7.67 2.10 -1.64
CA GLY A 25 -6.63 1.77 -2.61
C GLY A 25 -7.11 0.90 -3.76
N GLY A 26 -8.27 0.25 -3.62
CA GLY A 26 -8.82 -0.61 -4.64
C GLY A 26 -10.17 -1.22 -4.26
N GLU A 27 -10.57 -2.25 -4.98
CA GLU A 27 -11.86 -2.92 -4.83
C GLU A 27 -11.71 -4.43 -5.13
N ASP A 28 -12.31 -5.27 -4.28
CA ASP A 28 -12.40 -6.72 -4.41
C ASP A 28 -13.86 -7.16 -4.31
N GLY A 29 -14.44 -7.65 -5.41
CA GLY A 29 -15.82 -8.14 -5.41
C GLY A 29 -16.88 -7.13 -4.95
N GLY A 30 -16.65 -5.82 -5.15
CA GLY A 30 -17.51 -4.73 -4.67
C GLY A 30 -17.23 -4.26 -3.24
N GLU A 31 -16.29 -4.90 -2.54
CA GLU A 31 -15.76 -4.41 -1.26
C GLU A 31 -14.59 -3.45 -1.50
N THR A 32 -14.66 -2.25 -0.92
CA THR A 32 -13.52 -1.34 -0.90
C THR A 32 -12.40 -1.91 -0.03
N ILE A 33 -11.19 -1.99 -0.60
CA ILE A 33 -9.98 -2.35 0.14
C ILE A 33 -9.10 -1.12 0.35
N TYR A 34 -8.49 -1.06 1.53
CA TYR A 34 -7.77 0.14 1.99
C TYR A 34 -6.25 -0.08 1.98
N ILE A 35 -5.52 1.02 1.89
CA ILE A 35 -4.06 0.99 1.93
C ILE A 35 -3.62 0.73 3.36
N GLY A 36 -2.90 -0.37 3.56
CA GLY A 36 -2.30 -0.71 4.84
C GLY A 36 -0.83 -1.04 4.73
N ARG A 37 -0.22 -1.27 5.89
CA ARG A 37 1.10 -1.89 6.00
C ARG A 37 1.19 -2.74 7.25
N ALA A 38 2.03 -3.76 7.23
CA ALA A 38 2.29 -4.63 8.37
C ALA A 38 3.78 -4.93 8.54
N VAL A 39 4.18 -5.30 9.75
CA VAL A 39 5.53 -5.77 10.04
C VAL A 39 5.60 -7.26 9.74
N HIS A 40 6.51 -7.67 8.85
CA HIS A 40 6.73 -9.08 8.51
C HIS A 40 8.22 -9.34 8.33
N ASN A 41 8.79 -10.28 9.09
CA ASN A 41 10.20 -10.67 9.04
C ASN A 41 11.19 -9.48 9.05
N GLY A 42 10.93 -8.48 9.90
CA GLY A 42 11.77 -7.29 10.03
C GLY A 42 11.56 -6.22 8.95
N SER A 43 10.69 -6.49 7.96
CA SER A 43 10.26 -5.51 6.96
C SER A 43 8.95 -4.84 7.39
N VAL A 44 8.74 -3.59 6.96
CA VAL A 44 7.44 -2.91 6.99
C VAL A 44 6.92 -2.91 5.57
N ILE A 45 5.87 -3.68 5.29
CA ILE A 45 5.43 -3.98 3.93
C ILE A 45 4.05 -3.38 3.68
N PRO A 46 3.87 -2.55 2.63
CA PRO A 46 2.54 -2.08 2.23
C PRO A 46 1.72 -3.20 1.57
N GLY A 47 0.41 -3.14 1.75
CA GLY A 47 -0.52 -4.16 1.27
C GLY A 47 -1.98 -3.75 1.36
N LYS A 48 -2.89 -4.72 1.26
CA LYS A 48 -4.34 -4.51 1.20
C LYS A 48 -4.98 -4.81 2.56
N VAL A 49 -5.73 -3.84 3.10
CA VAL A 49 -6.63 -4.07 4.24
C VAL A 49 -7.98 -4.47 3.68
N VAL A 50 -8.46 -5.64 4.09
CA VAL A 50 -9.74 -6.20 3.67
C VAL A 50 -10.68 -6.17 4.88
N PRO A 51 -11.65 -5.23 4.95
CA PRO A 51 -12.50 -5.06 6.12
C PRO A 51 -13.26 -6.32 6.53
N SER A 52 -13.86 -7.04 5.57
CA SER A 52 -14.59 -8.29 5.80
C SER A 52 -13.72 -9.39 6.39
N HIS A 53 -12.44 -9.44 6.01
CA HIS A 53 -11.46 -10.41 6.52
C HIS A 53 -10.77 -9.98 7.82
N ARG A 54 -10.93 -8.70 8.21
CA ARG A 54 -10.39 -8.14 9.46
C ARG A 54 -8.86 -8.22 9.57
N CYS A 55 -8.17 -8.05 8.44
CA CYS A 55 -6.72 -8.09 8.39
C CYS A 55 -6.13 -7.25 7.23
N CYS A 56 -4.84 -6.96 7.37
CA CYS A 56 -3.99 -6.50 6.27
C CYS A 56 -3.25 -7.70 5.68
N TYR A 57 -3.31 -7.87 4.37
CA TYR A 57 -2.50 -8.84 3.64
C TYR A 57 -1.29 -8.12 3.05
N VAL A 58 -0.11 -8.72 3.24
CA VAL A 58 1.15 -8.25 2.64
C VAL A 58 1.80 -9.39 1.87
N SER A 59 2.50 -9.07 0.79
CA SER A 59 3.24 -10.07 0.02
C SER A 59 4.68 -10.16 0.55
N ALA A 60 5.19 -11.38 0.77
CA ALA A 60 6.56 -11.61 1.16
C ALA A 60 6.97 -13.07 0.90
N ASP A 61 8.22 -13.27 0.51
CA ASP A 61 8.83 -14.60 0.36
C ASP A 61 8.01 -15.55 -0.53
N GLY A 62 7.38 -15.03 -1.60
CA GLY A 62 6.57 -15.82 -2.53
C GLY A 62 5.12 -16.09 -2.08
N ALA A 63 4.70 -15.59 -0.90
CA ALA A 63 3.38 -15.85 -0.34
C ALA A 63 2.62 -14.59 0.10
N GLU A 64 1.31 -14.73 0.25
CA GLU A 64 0.42 -13.77 0.90
C GLU A 64 0.35 -14.05 2.41
N HIS A 65 0.59 -13.03 3.23
CA HIS A 65 0.60 -13.14 4.70
C HIS A 65 -0.46 -12.24 5.32
N SER A 66 -1.34 -12.82 6.14
CA SER A 66 -2.38 -12.08 6.88
C SER A 66 -1.88 -11.54 8.22
N HIS A 67 -2.13 -10.27 8.50
CA HIS A 67 -1.79 -9.60 9.75
C HIS A 67 -3.02 -8.94 10.37
N ARG A 68 -3.32 -9.27 11.62
CA ARG A 68 -4.40 -8.62 12.41
C ARG A 68 -3.96 -7.35 13.12
N GLU A 69 -2.66 -7.21 13.33
CA GLU A 69 -2.01 -5.98 13.76
C GLU A 69 -1.37 -5.34 12.54
N TYR A 70 -1.86 -4.15 12.18
CA TYR A 70 -1.41 -3.44 10.99
C TYR A 70 -1.60 -1.94 11.19
N GLN A 71 -1.14 -1.16 10.21
CA GLN A 71 -1.43 0.27 10.15
C GLN A 71 -2.19 0.57 8.87
N ALA A 72 -3.28 1.33 8.98
CA ALA A 72 -3.99 1.86 7.82
C ALA A 72 -3.49 3.27 7.51
N LEU A 73 -3.37 3.59 6.22
CA LEU A 73 -3.07 4.95 5.77
C LEU A 73 -4.34 5.79 5.87
N VAL A 74 -4.27 6.94 6.54
CA VAL A 74 -5.39 7.88 6.67
C VAL A 74 -5.00 9.26 6.14
N THR A 75 -5.97 10.00 5.61
CA THR A 75 -5.76 11.40 5.20
C THR A 75 -7.02 12.25 5.33
N GLU A 76 -6.86 13.46 5.85
CA GLU A 76 -7.90 14.49 5.90
C GLU A 76 -8.10 15.21 4.56
N SER A 77 -7.32 14.86 3.52
CA SER A 77 -7.26 15.63 2.28
C SER A 77 -7.22 14.75 1.03
N SER A 78 -7.82 15.20 -0.06
CA SER A 78 -7.79 14.50 -1.36
C SER A 78 -6.50 14.76 -2.15
N GLN A 79 -5.34 14.59 -1.51
CA GLN A 79 -4.04 14.90 -2.10
C GLN A 79 -3.38 13.72 -2.83
N PHE A 80 -4.02 12.56 -2.91
CA PHE A 80 -3.45 11.42 -3.62
C PHE A 80 -3.94 11.29 -5.06
N ASP A 81 -3.08 10.75 -5.90
CA ASP A 81 -3.38 10.26 -7.25
C ASP A 81 -2.69 8.91 -7.48
N TRP A 82 -3.15 8.20 -8.50
CA TRP A 82 -2.54 6.99 -9.01
C TRP A 82 -1.96 7.27 -10.39
N ILE A 83 -0.65 7.04 -10.54
CA ILE A 83 0.07 7.34 -11.78
C ILE A 83 0.63 6.05 -12.36
N PRO A 84 0.34 5.72 -13.64
CA PRO A 84 0.93 4.57 -14.31
C PRO A 84 2.46 4.62 -14.27
N ALA A 85 3.08 3.48 -13.98
CA ALA A 85 4.52 3.30 -13.92
C ALA A 85 4.88 1.84 -14.25
N SER A 86 6.17 1.58 -14.47
CA SER A 86 6.65 0.23 -14.73
C SER A 86 8.08 0.00 -14.27
N ASP A 87 8.50 -1.26 -14.17
CA ASP A 87 9.91 -1.67 -14.05
C ASP A 87 10.66 -1.06 -12.85
N GLY A 88 9.96 -0.82 -11.74
CA GLY A 88 10.50 -0.19 -10.53
C GLY A 88 10.58 1.33 -10.61
N PHE A 89 10.12 1.96 -11.71
CA PHE A 89 10.02 3.41 -11.82
C PHE A 89 9.06 3.97 -10.77
N LEU A 90 9.47 5.09 -10.19
CA LEU A 90 8.70 5.85 -9.20
C LEU A 90 8.47 7.27 -9.72
N PRO A 91 7.22 7.66 -10.01
CA PRO A 91 6.88 9.02 -10.35
C PRO A 91 7.23 10.00 -9.21
N THR A 92 7.41 11.28 -9.55
CA THR A 92 7.60 12.33 -8.54
C THR A 92 6.42 12.36 -7.58
N GLY A 93 6.71 12.41 -6.28
CA GLY A 93 5.70 12.37 -5.23
C GLY A 93 5.24 10.97 -4.83
N ALA A 94 5.88 9.90 -5.34
CA ALA A 94 5.60 8.53 -4.94
C ALA A 94 5.66 8.36 -3.41
N VAL A 95 4.62 7.73 -2.86
CA VAL A 95 4.47 7.59 -1.41
C VAL A 95 5.18 6.33 -0.93
N GLN A 96 6.20 6.52 -0.10
CA GLN A 96 6.86 5.41 0.59
C GLN A 96 5.89 4.77 1.59
N GLY A 97 5.64 3.47 1.42
CA GLY A 97 4.74 2.69 2.27
C GLY A 97 5.46 2.00 3.42
N GLY A 98 6.75 1.70 3.27
CA GLY A 98 7.53 1.02 4.28
C GLY A 98 8.99 0.79 3.85
N SER A 99 9.58 -0.29 4.33
CA SER A 99 10.97 -0.64 4.05
C SER A 99 11.20 -2.15 4.17
N SER A 100 12.10 -2.70 3.38
CA SER A 100 12.58 -4.06 3.53
C SER A 100 13.42 -4.23 4.81
N ALA A 101 13.72 -5.47 5.18
CA ALA A 101 14.60 -5.78 6.31
C ALA A 101 16.03 -5.24 6.16
N THR A 102 16.48 -4.96 4.93
CA THR A 102 17.78 -4.32 4.65
C THR A 102 17.71 -2.79 4.66
N GLY A 103 16.52 -2.22 4.87
CA GLY A 103 16.28 -0.78 4.87
C GLY A 103 15.97 -0.19 3.49
N GLU A 104 15.83 -1.01 2.44
CA GLU A 104 15.40 -0.50 1.13
C GLU A 104 13.97 0.05 1.21
N PRO A 105 13.71 1.29 0.77
CA PRO A 105 12.36 1.84 0.73
C PRO A 105 11.40 1.03 -0.16
N LEU A 106 10.22 0.74 0.35
CA LEU A 106 9.11 0.12 -0.38
C LEU A 106 8.00 1.13 -0.61
N TYR A 107 7.42 1.15 -1.80
CA TYR A 107 6.41 2.14 -2.19
C TYR A 107 5.04 1.49 -2.40
N ILE A 108 4.00 2.30 -2.32
CA ILE A 108 2.62 1.85 -2.48
C ILE A 108 2.29 1.82 -3.97
N GLY A 109 1.93 0.64 -4.47
CA GLY A 109 1.41 0.48 -5.81
C GLY A 109 0.14 -0.34 -5.82
N ARG A 110 -0.54 -0.35 -6.96
CA ARG A 110 -1.69 -1.20 -7.21
C ARG A 110 -1.70 -1.70 -8.66
N THR A 111 -2.46 -2.76 -8.90
CA THR A 111 -2.71 -3.30 -10.24
C THR A 111 -4.03 -4.07 -10.28
N HIS A 112 -4.50 -4.39 -11.48
CA HIS A 112 -5.63 -5.30 -11.66
C HIS A 112 -5.15 -6.76 -11.68
N HIS A 113 -5.77 -7.61 -10.87
CA HIS A 113 -5.55 -9.05 -10.83
C HIS A 113 -6.88 -9.76 -10.65
N GLU A 114 -7.24 -10.65 -11.58
CA GLU A 114 -8.46 -11.47 -11.50
C GLU A 114 -9.75 -10.68 -11.16
N GLY A 115 -9.92 -9.51 -11.79
CA GLY A 115 -11.09 -8.64 -11.56
C GLY A 115 -11.02 -7.79 -10.29
N THR A 116 -9.96 -7.92 -9.49
CA THR A 116 -9.67 -7.11 -8.30
C THR A 116 -8.70 -5.99 -8.65
N LEU A 117 -8.98 -4.76 -8.21
CA LEU A 117 -7.96 -3.71 -8.18
C LEU A 117 -7.30 -3.76 -6.80
N THR A 118 -6.04 -4.18 -6.72
CA THR A 118 -5.41 -4.52 -5.42
C THR A 118 -4.06 -3.85 -5.19
N ILE A 119 -3.77 -3.63 -3.91
CA ILE A 119 -2.63 -2.86 -3.41
C ILE A 119 -1.49 -3.81 -3.03
N GLY A 120 -0.25 -3.37 -3.27
CA GLY A 120 0.95 -4.11 -2.89
C GLY A 120 2.19 -3.23 -2.74
N LYS A 121 3.35 -3.88 -2.76
CA LYS A 121 4.66 -3.22 -2.60
C LYS A 121 5.36 -3.06 -3.94
N ILE A 122 5.65 -1.82 -4.33
CA ILE A 122 6.63 -1.56 -5.37
C ILE A 122 8.01 -1.72 -4.73
N HIS A 123 8.83 -2.57 -5.34
CA HIS A 123 10.19 -2.85 -4.91
C HIS A 123 11.16 -2.36 -6.00
N PRO A 124 11.72 -1.15 -5.86
CA PRO A 124 12.48 -0.51 -6.94
C PRO A 124 13.64 -1.35 -7.45
N SER A 125 14.44 -1.96 -6.57
CA SER A 125 15.58 -2.80 -6.96
C SER A 125 15.18 -4.13 -7.63
N HIS A 126 13.95 -4.61 -7.41
CA HIS A 126 13.42 -5.81 -8.08
C HIS A 126 12.69 -5.46 -9.39
N HIS A 127 12.55 -4.16 -9.66
CA HIS A 127 11.90 -3.64 -10.86
C HIS A 127 10.45 -4.11 -11.02
N CYS A 128 9.66 -4.17 -9.94
CA CYS A 128 8.27 -4.64 -10.02
C CYS A 128 7.39 -4.17 -8.84
N LEU A 129 6.09 -4.32 -9.03
CA LEU A 129 5.08 -4.40 -7.98
C LEU A 129 4.88 -5.87 -7.59
N TYR A 130 4.82 -6.15 -6.30
CA TYR A 130 4.30 -7.41 -5.78
C TYR A 130 2.95 -7.20 -5.09
N ILE A 131 1.98 -8.05 -5.36
CA ILE A 131 0.68 -8.05 -4.69
C ILE A 131 0.44 -9.36 -3.93
N PRO A 132 -0.23 -9.31 -2.77
CA PRO A 132 -0.75 -10.50 -2.11
C PRO A 132 -2.11 -10.89 -2.70
N TYR A 133 -2.26 -12.12 -3.21
CA TYR A 133 -3.55 -12.64 -3.67
C TYR A 133 -3.60 -14.17 -3.66
N GLY A 134 -4.69 -14.74 -3.13
CA GLY A 134 -4.96 -16.18 -3.21
C GLY A 134 -3.95 -17.06 -2.47
N GLY A 135 -3.28 -16.54 -1.43
CA GLY A 135 -2.19 -17.23 -0.73
C GLY A 135 -0.81 -17.04 -1.35
N GLU A 136 -0.70 -16.40 -2.52
CA GLU A 136 0.55 -16.24 -3.26
C GLU A 136 0.99 -14.78 -3.38
N GLU A 137 2.29 -14.57 -3.64
CA GLU A 137 2.84 -13.28 -4.06
C GLU A 137 2.93 -13.23 -5.59
N HIS A 138 2.20 -12.30 -6.21
CA HIS A 138 2.20 -12.12 -7.66
C HIS A 138 3.05 -10.91 -8.06
N CYS A 139 3.84 -11.05 -9.12
CA CYS A 139 4.78 -10.04 -9.60
C CYS A 139 4.27 -9.36 -10.88
N TYR A 140 4.30 -8.03 -10.91
CA TYR A 140 3.86 -7.20 -12.01
C TYR A 140 4.91 -6.18 -12.42
N LYS A 141 5.19 -6.08 -13.72
CA LYS A 141 6.06 -5.05 -14.28
C LYS A 141 5.35 -3.74 -14.53
N GLU A 142 4.06 -3.77 -14.83
CA GLU A 142 3.20 -2.60 -15.03
C GLU A 142 2.26 -2.44 -13.84
N TYR A 143 2.15 -1.20 -13.34
CA TYR A 143 1.37 -0.89 -12.15
C TYR A 143 1.00 0.59 -12.12
N GLU A 144 0.17 0.98 -11.17
CA GLU A 144 0.00 2.39 -10.78
C GLU A 144 0.71 2.62 -9.44
N ALA A 145 1.48 3.69 -9.34
CA ALA A 145 2.11 4.14 -8.10
C ALA A 145 1.21 5.18 -7.42
N LEU A 146 1.04 5.08 -6.10
CA LEU A 146 0.39 6.11 -5.31
C LEU A 146 1.34 7.32 -5.22
N VAL A 147 0.85 8.50 -5.59
CA VAL A 147 1.59 9.75 -5.49
C VAL A 147 0.84 10.77 -4.66
N CYS A 148 1.56 11.58 -3.90
CA CYS A 148 1.03 12.80 -3.32
C CYS A 148 1.11 13.93 -4.37
N LYS A 149 -0.03 14.53 -4.70
CA LYS A 149 -0.12 15.81 -5.40
C LYS A 149 0.60 16.85 -4.57
N THR A 150 1.78 17.27 -5.00
CA THR A 150 2.40 18.44 -4.40
C THR A 150 1.53 19.64 -4.75
N VAL A 151 0.77 20.19 -3.79
CA VAL A 151 0.39 21.59 -3.89
C VAL A 151 1.64 22.37 -3.53
N ASN A 152 2.44 22.70 -4.55
CA ASN A 152 3.58 23.60 -4.37
C ASN A 152 3.07 24.95 -3.85
N PHE A 153 3.85 25.50 -2.91
CA PHE A 153 3.70 26.83 -2.32
C PHE A 153 3.57 27.94 -3.37
#